data_AF-A0A811SHF6-F1
#
_entry.id   AF-A0A811SHF6-F1
#
_cell.length_a   1.000
_cell.length_b   1.000
_cell.length_c   1.000
_cell.angle_alpha   90.00
_cell.angle_beta   90.00
_cell.angle_gamma   90.00
#
_symmetry.space_group_name_H-M   'P 1'
#
loop_
_entity.id
_entity.type
_entity.pdbx_description
1 polymer ?
#
loop_
_entity_poly.entity_id
_entity_poly.type
_entity_poly.pdbx_seq_one_letter_code
_entity_poly.pdbx_strand_id
1 'polypeptide(L)'
;MGSASGSKEGDEWVLSHGDVVLIRSDLAILRGPRFINDRIIAFYFAHLSAGLHSDDILLLPPSIPYLLSNLPDPASVADPLRLASRRLVLLPVNDNPDASVAEGGAHWTLLVLDSATSRSAPCFVHHDSLRGAPNLPIAAGLADALRPPAAM
;
A
#
# COMPACT_ATOMS: atom_id res chain seq x y z
N MET A 1 40.72 -2.47 -23.52
CA MET A 1 40.24 -3.75 -22.96
C MET A 1 39.54 -3.45 -21.64
N GLY A 2 38.26 -3.83 -21.55
CA GLY A 2 37.47 -4.09 -20.34
C GLY A 2 37.43 -3.04 -19.23
N SER A 3 36.45 -2.13 -19.28
CA SER A 3 35.97 -1.45 -18.07
C SER A 3 35.08 -2.42 -17.30
N ALA A 4 35.46 -2.77 -16.08
CA ALA A 4 34.68 -3.61 -15.20
C ALA A 4 33.48 -2.81 -14.68
N SER A 5 32.27 -3.11 -15.16
CA SER A 5 31.05 -2.64 -14.54
C SER A 5 30.87 -3.39 -13.21
N GLY A 6 31.12 -2.71 -12.10
CA GLY A 6 30.79 -3.23 -10.77
C GLY A 6 29.28 -3.30 -10.61
N SER A 7 28.66 -4.43 -10.96
CA SER A 7 27.30 -4.74 -10.53
C SER A 7 27.34 -4.94 -9.01
N LYS A 8 26.73 -4.03 -8.26
CA LYS A 8 26.53 -4.20 -6.81
C LYS A 8 25.73 -5.48 -6.60
N GLU A 9 26.27 -6.40 -5.81
CA GLU A 9 25.75 -7.76 -5.54
C GLU A 9 24.29 -7.84 -5.02
N GLY A 10 23.66 -6.70 -4.72
CA GLY A 10 22.27 -6.59 -4.26
C GLY A 10 21.23 -6.23 -5.34
N ASP A 11 21.65 -5.77 -6.52
CA ASP A 11 20.76 -5.24 -7.57
C ASP A 11 20.37 -6.30 -8.63
N GLU A 12 20.71 -7.56 -8.38
CA GLU A 12 20.36 -8.66 -9.28
C GLU A 12 18.84 -8.85 -9.28
N TRP A 13 18.25 -8.79 -10.48
CA TRP A 13 16.84 -9.05 -10.73
C TRP A 13 16.52 -10.50 -10.41
N VAL A 14 15.50 -10.76 -9.58
CA VAL A 14 15.17 -12.13 -9.17
C VAL A 14 13.80 -12.57 -9.65
N LEU A 15 12.78 -11.72 -9.49
CA LEU A 15 11.39 -12.09 -9.75
C LEU A 15 10.59 -10.87 -10.21
N SER A 16 9.63 -11.06 -11.13
CA SER A 16 8.68 -10.03 -11.51
C SER A 16 7.25 -10.56 -11.50
N HIS A 17 6.30 -9.71 -11.12
CA HIS A 17 4.88 -9.98 -11.20
C HIS A 17 4.14 -8.71 -11.63
N GLY A 18 3.62 -8.70 -12.85
CA GLY A 18 3.11 -7.48 -13.46
C GLY A 18 4.22 -6.44 -13.65
N ASP A 19 4.02 -5.26 -13.09
CA ASP A 19 4.94 -4.12 -13.07
C ASP A 19 5.88 -4.10 -11.86
N VAL A 20 5.69 -5.01 -10.89
CA VAL A 20 6.54 -5.07 -9.69
C VAL A 20 7.69 -6.04 -9.89
N VAL A 21 8.91 -5.54 -9.72
CA VAL A 21 10.15 -6.32 -9.80
C VAL A 21 10.77 -6.42 -8.41
N LEU A 22 11.10 -7.63 -7.96
CA LEU A 22 11.92 -7.87 -6.77
C LEU A 22 13.37 -8.08 -7.17
N ILE A 23 14.28 -7.40 -6.48
CA ILE A 23 15.72 -7.67 -6.55
C ILE A 23 16.16 -8.47 -5.33
N ARG A 24 17.41 -8.95 -5.37
CA ARG A 24 17.95 -9.81 -4.33
C ARG A 24 17.93 -9.16 -2.94
N SER A 25 18.14 -7.84 -2.83
CA SER A 25 18.08 -7.14 -1.54
C SER A 25 16.68 -7.12 -0.90
N ASP A 26 15.58 -7.09 -1.67
CA ASP A 26 14.23 -7.22 -1.07
C ASP A 26 14.01 -8.64 -0.55
N LEU A 27 14.42 -9.65 -1.32
CA LEU A 27 14.26 -11.03 -0.87
C LEU A 27 15.16 -11.33 0.32
N ALA A 28 16.31 -10.67 0.39
CA ALA A 28 17.18 -10.75 1.54
C ALA A 28 16.41 -10.33 2.78
N ILE A 29 15.62 -9.24 2.78
CA ILE A 29 14.99 -8.75 4.02
C ILE A 29 13.97 -9.73 4.64
N LEU A 30 13.38 -10.64 3.85
CA LEU A 30 12.47 -11.68 4.35
C LEU A 30 13.13 -12.72 5.28
N ARG A 31 14.46 -12.78 5.34
CA ARG A 31 15.21 -13.77 6.15
C ARG A 31 15.53 -13.32 7.58
N GLY A 32 14.57 -13.32 8.50
CA GLY A 32 14.81 -12.98 9.91
C GLY A 32 14.01 -11.76 10.38
N PRO A 33 14.36 -11.13 11.52
CA PRO A 33 13.53 -10.11 12.15
C PRO A 33 13.78 -8.71 11.55
N ARG A 34 13.50 -8.55 10.25
CA ARG A 34 13.60 -7.26 9.55
C ARG A 34 12.23 -6.78 9.13
N PHE A 35 12.09 -5.47 8.98
CA PHE A 35 10.87 -4.89 8.41
C PHE A 35 10.74 -5.28 6.94
N ILE A 36 9.50 -5.55 6.53
CA ILE A 36 9.15 -5.64 5.12
C ILE A 36 9.12 -4.23 4.51
N ASN A 37 9.52 -4.13 3.25
CA ASN A 37 9.51 -2.86 2.52
C ASN A 37 8.29 -2.78 1.58
N ASP A 38 8.11 -1.60 0.98
CA ASP A 38 7.00 -1.31 0.06
C ASP A 38 6.91 -2.31 -1.09
N ARG A 39 8.07 -2.72 -1.62
CA ARG A 39 8.17 -3.52 -2.83
C ARG A 39 7.73 -4.96 -2.61
N ILE A 40 7.98 -5.52 -1.43
CA ILE A 40 7.45 -6.83 -1.03
C ILE A 40 5.93 -6.78 -0.92
N ILE A 41 5.38 -5.74 -0.27
CA ILE A 41 3.93 -5.58 -0.11
C ILE A 41 3.28 -5.43 -1.49
N ALA A 42 3.80 -4.53 -2.32
CA ALA A 42 3.32 -4.30 -3.69
C ALA A 42 3.36 -5.60 -4.52
N PHE A 43 4.47 -6.35 -4.45
CA PHE A 43 4.60 -7.61 -5.16
C PHE A 43 3.56 -8.64 -4.69
N TYR A 44 3.40 -8.79 -3.37
CA TYR A 44 2.45 -9.75 -2.82
C TYR A 44 1.00 -9.38 -3.15
N PHE A 45 0.67 -8.09 -3.12
CA PHE A 45 -0.65 -7.59 -3.52
C PHE A 45 -0.92 -7.80 -5.00
N ALA A 46 0.06 -7.56 -5.87
CA ALA A 46 -0.04 -7.87 -7.29
C ALA A 46 -0.26 -9.38 -7.51
N HIS A 47 0.48 -10.23 -6.79
CA HIS A 47 0.34 -11.69 -6.84
C HIS A 47 -1.06 -12.16 -6.41
N LEU A 48 -1.58 -11.66 -5.28
CA LEU A 48 -2.94 -11.96 -4.83
C LEU A 48 -3.99 -11.48 -5.85
N SER A 49 -3.78 -10.29 -6.42
CA SER A 49 -4.70 -9.70 -7.39
C SER A 49 -4.82 -10.53 -8.67
N ALA A 50 -3.75 -11.19 -9.11
CA ALA A 50 -3.81 -12.09 -10.28
C ALA A 50 -4.72 -13.32 -10.06
N GLY A 51 -4.95 -13.71 -8.80
CA GLY A 51 -5.90 -14.77 -8.45
C GLY A 51 -7.35 -14.29 -8.32
N LEU A 52 -7.62 -12.99 -8.37
CA LEU A 52 -8.96 -12.44 -8.28
C LEU A 52 -9.64 -12.45 -9.65
N HIS A 53 -10.84 -13.01 -9.72
CA HIS A 53 -11.62 -13.12 -10.96
C HIS A 53 -12.62 -11.96 -11.16
N SER A 54 -12.62 -10.97 -10.27
CA SER A 54 -13.57 -9.86 -10.27
C SER A 54 -12.90 -8.55 -9.88
N ASP A 55 -13.41 -7.47 -10.44
CA ASP A 55 -13.03 -6.09 -10.13
C ASP A 55 -13.56 -5.58 -8.77
N ASP A 56 -14.25 -6.42 -8.00
CA ASP A 56 -14.85 -6.04 -6.72
C ASP A 56 -13.82 -5.69 -5.64
N ILE A 57 -12.65 -6.32 -5.69
CA ILE A 57 -11.59 -6.17 -4.68
C ILE A 57 -10.37 -5.53 -5.33
N LEU A 58 -9.91 -4.43 -4.77
CA LEU A 58 -8.74 -3.70 -5.24
C LEU A 58 -7.66 -3.70 -4.15
N LEU A 59 -6.48 -4.22 -4.48
CA LEU A 59 -5.31 -4.22 -3.61
C LEU A 59 -4.33 -3.16 -4.12
N LEU A 60 -4.10 -2.11 -3.34
CA LEU A 60 -3.26 -0.99 -3.78
C LEU A 60 -1.82 -1.16 -3.27
N PRO A 61 -0.81 -0.88 -4.10
CA PRO A 61 0.57 -0.86 -3.63
C PRO A 61 0.76 0.30 -2.63
N PRO A 62 1.72 0.22 -1.68
CA PRO A 62 1.92 1.23 -0.62
C PRO A 62 2.09 2.68 -1.08
N SER A 63 2.59 2.89 -2.31
CA SER A 63 2.74 4.22 -2.88
C SER A 63 1.40 4.96 -3.06
N ILE A 64 0.30 4.24 -3.33
CA ILE A 64 -1.00 4.86 -3.61
C ILE A 64 -1.69 5.38 -2.33
N PRO A 65 -1.86 4.60 -1.25
CA PRO A 65 -2.33 5.12 0.04
C PRO A 65 -1.48 6.28 0.55
N TYR A 66 -0.15 6.17 0.41
CA TYR A 66 0.75 7.25 0.80
C TYR A 66 0.48 8.53 -0.01
N LEU A 67 0.34 8.41 -1.33
CA LEU A 67 0.00 9.53 -2.21
C LEU A 67 -1.36 10.15 -1.84
N LEU A 68 -2.40 9.32 -1.65
CA LEU A 68 -3.74 9.76 -1.26
C LEU A 68 -3.74 10.56 0.04
N SER A 69 -2.94 10.16 1.04
CA SER A 69 -2.82 10.88 2.31
C SER A 69 -2.13 12.24 2.22
N ASN A 70 -1.34 12.47 1.16
CA ASN A 70 -0.46 13.65 1.05
C ASN A 70 -0.87 14.61 -0.08
N LEU A 71 -1.88 14.26 -0.89
CA LEU A 71 -2.39 15.13 -1.94
C LEU A 71 -3.39 16.16 -1.38
N PRO A 72 -3.35 17.42 -1.87
CA PRO A 72 -4.40 18.40 -1.58
C PRO A 72 -5.79 17.96 -2.08
N ASP A 73 -5.80 17.22 -3.19
CA ASP A 73 -7.00 16.66 -3.81
C ASP A 73 -6.83 15.15 -4.03
N PRO A 74 -7.19 14.32 -3.03
CA PRO A 74 -7.13 12.86 -3.15
C PRO A 74 -8.07 12.29 -4.22
N ALA A 75 -9.14 13.01 -4.61
CA ALA A 75 -10.09 12.56 -5.62
C ALA A 75 -9.43 12.39 -6.99
N SER A 76 -8.43 13.22 -7.30
CA SER A 76 -7.61 13.12 -8.52
C SER A 76 -6.96 11.75 -8.74
N VAL A 77 -6.72 10.98 -7.67
CA VAL A 77 -6.21 9.60 -7.72
C VAL A 77 -7.30 8.58 -7.42
N ALA A 78 -8.21 8.87 -6.49
CA ALA A 78 -9.26 7.94 -6.07
C ALA A 78 -10.30 7.68 -7.18
N ASP A 79 -10.68 8.70 -7.96
CA ASP A 79 -11.72 8.60 -8.97
C ASP A 79 -11.29 7.74 -10.18
N PRO A 80 -10.08 7.93 -10.77
CA PRO A 80 -9.59 7.04 -11.83
C PRO A 80 -9.48 5.57 -11.40
N LEU A 81 -9.14 5.31 -10.13
CA LEU A 81 -9.08 3.97 -9.55
C LEU A 81 -10.47 3.42 -9.19
N ARG A 82 -11.49 4.27 -9.28
CA ARG A 82 -12.90 4.00 -8.99
C ARG A 82 -13.13 3.46 -7.58
N LEU A 83 -12.36 3.96 -6.59
CA LEU A 83 -12.34 3.42 -5.22
C LEU A 83 -13.75 3.32 -4.61
N ALA A 84 -14.57 4.36 -4.81
CA ALA A 84 -15.95 4.40 -4.31
C ALA A 84 -16.89 3.35 -4.91
N SER A 85 -16.56 2.78 -6.09
CA SER A 85 -17.36 1.74 -6.73
C SER A 85 -16.86 0.32 -6.44
N ARG A 86 -15.70 0.17 -5.79
CA ARG A 86 -15.15 -1.12 -5.40
C ARG A 86 -15.89 -1.62 -4.16
N ARG A 87 -16.06 -2.94 -4.07
CA ARG A 87 -16.66 -3.58 -2.90
C ARG A 87 -15.70 -3.55 -1.72
N LEU A 88 -14.42 -3.85 -1.96
CA LEU A 88 -13.34 -3.76 -0.99
C LEU A 88 -12.12 -3.07 -1.62
N VAL A 89 -11.51 -2.14 -0.91
CA VAL A 89 -10.19 -1.58 -1.24
C VAL A 89 -9.25 -1.80 -0.07
N LEU A 90 -8.12 -2.47 -0.33
CA LEU A 90 -7.07 -2.74 0.65
C LEU A 90 -5.95 -1.71 0.47
N LEU A 91 -5.72 -0.92 1.52
CA LEU A 91 -4.80 0.21 1.56
C LEU A 91 -3.75 -0.06 2.64
N PRO A 92 -2.53 -0.50 2.30
CA PRO A 92 -1.45 -0.62 3.28
C PRO A 92 -1.04 0.77 3.77
N VAL A 93 -0.93 0.94 5.09
CA VAL A 93 -0.63 2.21 5.74
C VAL A 93 0.67 2.08 6.53
N ASN A 94 1.56 3.04 6.32
CA ASN A 94 2.83 3.17 7.05
C ASN A 94 2.83 4.47 7.85
N ASP A 95 3.48 4.48 9.01
CA ASP A 95 3.61 5.65 9.88
C ASP A 95 4.76 6.61 9.48
N ASN A 96 5.34 6.46 8.28
CA ASN A 96 6.38 7.34 7.78
C ASN A 96 5.86 8.78 7.61
N PRO A 97 6.39 9.77 8.36
CA PRO A 97 5.98 11.16 8.23
C PRO A 97 6.56 11.86 6.99
N ASP A 98 7.58 11.27 6.34
CA ASP A 98 8.36 11.95 5.29
C ASP A 98 8.82 10.98 4.19
N ALA A 99 8.23 11.09 2.99
CA ALA A 99 8.58 10.29 1.82
C ALA A 99 10.00 10.54 1.29
N SER A 100 10.64 11.65 1.66
CA SER A 100 12.03 11.92 1.28
C SER A 100 13.04 11.10 2.10
N VAL A 101 12.61 10.57 3.25
CA VAL A 101 13.43 9.71 4.10
C VAL A 101 13.26 8.26 3.65
N ALA A 102 14.30 7.72 3.01
CA ALA A 102 14.36 6.30 2.70
C ALA A 102 14.26 5.46 3.99
N GLU A 103 13.53 4.35 3.93
CA GLU A 103 13.27 3.47 5.08
C GLU A 103 12.61 4.20 6.27
N GLY A 104 11.90 5.31 5.99
CA GLY A 104 11.08 5.99 6.99
C GLY A 104 9.87 5.15 7.42
N GLY A 105 9.41 5.42 8.64
CA GLY A 105 8.34 4.65 9.28
C GLY A 105 8.82 3.35 9.91
N ALA A 106 8.11 2.91 10.95
CA ALA A 106 8.46 1.76 11.78
C ALA A 106 7.33 0.73 11.84
N HIS A 107 6.15 1.02 11.30
CA HIS A 107 5.00 0.14 11.47
C HIS A 107 4.04 0.13 10.28
N TRP A 108 3.73 -1.08 9.80
CA TRP A 108 2.74 -1.33 8.76
C TRP A 108 1.41 -1.75 9.35
N THR A 109 0.35 -1.17 8.83
CA THR A 109 -1.03 -1.59 9.11
C THR A 109 -1.82 -1.68 7.81
N LEU A 110 -3.06 -2.18 7.90
CA LEU A 110 -3.94 -2.28 6.75
C LEU A 110 -5.24 -1.53 7.03
N LEU A 111 -5.57 -0.56 6.17
CA LEU A 111 -6.89 0.06 6.14
C LEU A 111 -7.72 -0.60 5.02
N VAL A 112 -8.96 -0.96 5.33
CA VAL A 112 -9.90 -1.53 4.35
C VAL A 112 -11.07 -0.58 4.21
N LEU A 113 -11.30 -0.10 2.98
CA LEU A 113 -12.56 0.53 2.58
C LEU A 113 -13.53 -0.58 2.21
N ASP A 114 -14.57 -0.76 3.02
CA ASP A 114 -15.60 -1.76 2.82
C ASP A 114 -16.94 -1.11 2.46
N SER A 115 -17.28 -1.18 1.18
CA SER A 115 -18.55 -0.71 0.62
C SER A 115 -19.61 -1.82 0.58
N ALA A 116 -19.27 -3.05 0.97
CA ALA A 116 -20.13 -4.22 0.89
C ALA A 116 -21.08 -4.32 2.09
N THR A 117 -20.56 -4.01 3.28
CA THR A 117 -21.22 -4.37 4.54
C THR A 117 -22.30 -3.38 4.96
N SER A 118 -22.20 -2.12 4.52
CA SER A 118 -23.14 -1.05 4.88
C SER A 118 -23.89 -0.52 3.66
N ARG A 119 -25.23 -0.39 3.79
CA ARG A 119 -26.09 0.10 2.71
C ARG A 119 -26.13 1.63 2.55
N SER A 120 -25.66 2.38 3.53
CA SER A 120 -25.80 3.84 3.56
C SER A 120 -24.50 4.60 3.31
N ALA A 121 -23.35 4.02 3.66
CA ALA A 121 -22.03 4.61 3.46
C ALA A 121 -20.95 3.53 3.60
N PRO A 122 -19.81 3.64 2.89
CA PRO A 122 -18.69 2.74 3.08
C PRO A 122 -18.14 2.84 4.52
N CYS A 123 -17.74 1.70 5.08
CA CYS A 123 -17.06 1.66 6.36
C CYS A 123 -15.54 1.53 6.16
N PHE A 124 -14.79 2.07 7.12
CA PHE A 124 -13.34 1.95 7.18
C PHE A 124 -12.99 1.00 8.32
N VAL A 125 -12.27 -0.07 8.00
CA VAL A 125 -11.81 -1.07 8.97
C VAL A 125 -10.29 -1.02 9.04
N HIS A 126 -9.75 -0.72 10.22
CA HIS A 126 -8.31 -0.68 10.45
C HIS A 126 -7.84 -1.97 11.13
N HIS A 127 -6.85 -2.61 10.52
CA HIS A 127 -6.17 -3.79 11.05
C HIS A 127 -4.75 -3.42 11.47
N ASP A 128 -4.52 -3.45 12.78
CA ASP A 128 -3.21 -3.21 13.38
C ASP A 128 -2.78 -4.44 14.17
N SER A 129 -1.61 -4.99 13.85
CA SER A 129 -1.05 -6.16 14.55
C SER A 129 -0.50 -5.83 15.94
N LEU A 130 -0.29 -4.54 16.26
CA LEU A 130 0.16 -4.09 17.57
C LEU A 130 -1.03 -3.76 18.46
N ARG A 131 -0.95 -4.16 19.73
CA ARG A 131 -1.95 -3.79 20.75
C ARG A 131 -1.97 -2.27 20.92
N GLY A 132 -3.18 -1.73 21.05
CA GLY A 132 -3.40 -0.29 21.22
C GLY A 132 -3.50 0.49 19.90
N ALA A 133 -3.30 -0.17 18.76
CA ALA A 133 -3.43 0.41 17.42
C ALA A 133 -2.68 1.75 17.26
N PRO A 134 -1.35 1.80 17.51
CA PRO A 134 -0.60 3.05 17.49
C PRO A 134 -0.63 3.75 16.12
N ASN A 135 -0.85 3.03 15.03
CA ASN A 135 -0.94 3.61 13.68
C ASN A 135 -2.36 4.12 13.32
N LEU A 136 -3.32 4.02 14.24
CA LEU A 136 -4.69 4.45 14.03
C LEU A 136 -4.80 5.92 13.59
N PRO A 137 -4.05 6.90 14.15
CA PRO A 137 -4.14 8.29 13.70
C PRO A 137 -3.81 8.47 12.22
N ILE A 138 -2.82 7.73 11.70
CA ILE A 138 -2.40 7.80 10.30
C ILE A 138 -3.47 7.16 9.40
N ALA A 139 -3.97 5.99 9.79
CA ALA A 139 -5.05 5.32 9.06
C ALA A 139 -6.35 6.13 9.07
N ALA A 140 -6.67 6.82 10.17
CA ALA A 140 -7.82 7.71 10.29
C ALA A 140 -7.67 8.93 9.36
N GLY A 141 -6.48 9.53 9.28
CA GLY A 141 -6.21 10.63 8.34
C GLY A 141 -6.45 10.23 6.88
N LEU A 142 -5.98 9.05 6.47
CA LEU A 142 -6.27 8.49 5.15
C LEU A 142 -7.77 8.22 4.96
N ALA A 143 -8.44 7.66 5.96
CA ALA A 143 -9.88 7.42 5.90
C ALA A 143 -10.67 8.72 5.68
N ASP A 144 -10.31 9.78 6.41
CA ASP A 144 -10.95 11.08 6.28
C ASP A 144 -10.70 11.72 4.91
N ALA A 145 -9.48 11.58 4.36
CA ALA A 145 -9.16 12.01 3.00
C ALA A 145 -9.97 11.29 1.91
N LEU A 146 -10.43 10.06 2.19
CA LEU A 146 -11.22 9.23 1.27
C LEU A 146 -12.73 9.33 1.51
N ARG A 147 -13.18 10.00 2.57
CA ARG A 147 -14.62 10.18 2.80
C ARG A 147 -15.18 11.10 1.72
N PRO A 148 -16.31 10.72 1.09
CA PRO A 148 -17.00 11.64 0.19
C PRO A 148 -17.41 12.90 0.97
N PRO A 149 -17.37 14.08 0.34
CA PRO A 149 -17.88 15.30 0.96
C PRO A 149 -19.34 15.09 1.36
N ALA A 150 -19.72 15.61 2.54
CA ALA A 150 -21.10 15.52 2.99
C ALA A 150 -22.02 16.15 1.93
N ALA A 151 -23.07 15.43 1.53
CA ALA A 151 -24.07 15.97 0.62
C ALA A 151 -24.69 17.24 1.26
N MET A 152 -24.52 18.39 0.59
CA MET A 152 -25.21 19.64 0.90
C MET A 152 -26.68 19.56 0.47
#